data_AF-A0A1Y4E1A2-F1
#
_entry.id   AF-A0A1Y4E1A2-F1
#
_cell.length_a   1.000
_cell.length_b   1.000
_cell.length_c   1.000
_cell.angle_alpha   90.00
_cell.angle_beta   90.00
_cell.angle_gamma   90.00
#
_symmetry.space_group_name_H-M   'P 1'
#
loop_
_entity.id
_entity.type
_entity.pdbx_description
1 polymer ?
#
loop_
_entity_poly.entity_id
_entity_poly.type
_entity_poly.pdbx_seq_one_letter_code
_entity_poly.pdbx_strand_id
1 'polypeptide(L)'
;MRAPRPRFPARGTAPCTPWYPQGMKRIACIHTFEDKAFLARMMRMTAATLVVGAIAGVAWFVSGAPDMLGLPGSELASVLKGEDPRFPALPPTFWWFAAGAVGCFASLAVHELVHAIFFKAFAPAGTKITFGANWKAGMLYACAEDVVYTRGQYLAIALAPTFAVTLLLLALGVVSGWPVLAYIVAVLHLSGCTGDWGYVAAMLADARITHCIDRDWGVEFLGDGEPDQARGEDL
;
A
#
# COMPACT_ATOMS: atom_id res chain seq x y z
N MET A 1 -15.00 -30.56 -21.75
CA MET A 1 -16.00 -29.92 -20.87
C MET A 1 -15.46 -28.54 -20.47
N ARG A 2 -16.05 -27.45 -20.96
CA ARG A 2 -15.69 -26.07 -20.56
C ARG A 2 -16.54 -25.69 -19.36
N ALA A 3 -15.92 -25.22 -18.28
CA ALA A 3 -16.63 -24.65 -17.13
C ALA A 3 -17.52 -23.47 -17.58
N PRO A 4 -18.71 -23.26 -16.99
CA PRO A 4 -19.55 -22.12 -17.32
C PRO A 4 -18.85 -20.84 -16.87
N ARG A 5 -18.79 -19.83 -17.76
CA ARG A 5 -18.36 -18.48 -17.37
C ARG A 5 -19.40 -17.88 -16.42
N PRO A 6 -19.01 -17.21 -15.32
CA PRO A 6 -19.97 -16.48 -14.50
C PRO A 6 -20.67 -15.42 -15.36
N ARG A 7 -22.01 -15.49 -15.41
CA ARG A 7 -22.85 -14.46 -16.05
C ARG A 7 -22.90 -13.26 -15.12
N PHE A 8 -22.32 -12.15 -15.55
CA PHE A 8 -22.58 -10.85 -14.94
C PHE A 8 -24.03 -10.45 -15.24
N PRO A 9 -24.87 -10.14 -14.23
CA PRO A 9 -26.20 -9.61 -14.48
C PRO A 9 -26.11 -8.19 -15.05
N ALA A 10 -26.95 -7.91 -16.04
CA ALA A 10 -27.11 -6.56 -16.58
C ALA A 10 -27.71 -5.64 -15.50
N ARG A 11 -27.16 -4.43 -15.37
CA ARG A 11 -27.62 -3.42 -14.39
C ARG A 11 -29.08 -3.05 -14.67
N GLY A 12 -29.97 -3.48 -13.79
CA GLY A 12 -31.37 -3.08 -13.72
C GLY A 12 -31.73 -2.79 -12.26
N THR A 13 -32.33 -1.62 -12.07
CA THR A 13 -32.83 -1.02 -10.82
C THR A 13 -33.51 -2.02 -9.86
N ALA A 14 -32.74 -2.55 -8.91
CA ALA A 14 -33.24 -3.25 -7.72
C ALA A 14 -32.64 -2.57 -6.48
N PRO A 15 -33.32 -2.59 -5.32
CA PRO A 15 -32.80 -1.98 -4.09
C PRO A 15 -31.39 -2.48 -3.80
N CYS A 16 -30.52 -1.62 -3.24
CA CYS A 16 -29.08 -1.84 -3.05
C CYS A 16 -28.77 -2.97 -2.05
N THR A 17 -29.19 -4.19 -2.33
CA THR A 17 -28.57 -5.38 -1.76
C THR A 17 -27.14 -5.44 -2.27
N PRO A 18 -26.13 -5.58 -1.39
CA PRO A 18 -24.76 -5.81 -1.82
C PRO A 18 -24.73 -7.03 -2.75
N TRP A 19 -24.22 -6.85 -3.97
CA TRP A 19 -24.04 -7.96 -4.90
C TRP A 19 -22.82 -8.76 -4.46
N TYR A 20 -23.02 -10.04 -4.14
CA TYR A 20 -21.96 -11.01 -3.93
C TYR A 20 -22.10 -12.16 -4.93
N PRO A 21 -21.00 -12.77 -5.40
CA PRO A 21 -21.07 -14.00 -6.19
C PRO A 21 -21.90 -15.07 -5.48
N GLN A 22 -22.58 -15.92 -6.25
CA GLN A 22 -23.35 -17.02 -5.68
C GLN A 22 -22.47 -17.92 -4.79
N GLY A 23 -22.97 -18.26 -3.60
CA GLY A 23 -22.26 -19.07 -2.61
C GLY A 23 -21.23 -18.31 -1.78
N MET A 24 -21.14 -16.98 -1.93
CA MET A 24 -20.31 -16.12 -1.07
C MET A 24 -21.17 -15.17 -0.25
N LYS A 25 -20.69 -14.89 0.97
CA LYS A 25 -21.23 -13.86 1.87
C LYS A 25 -20.13 -12.98 2.43
N ARG A 26 -20.50 -11.77 2.85
CA ARG A 26 -19.60 -10.87 3.56
C ARG A 26 -19.33 -11.39 4.97
N ILE A 27 -18.05 -11.54 5.30
CA ILE A 27 -17.56 -11.90 6.63
C ILE A 27 -17.29 -10.64 7.46
N ALA A 28 -16.66 -9.64 6.83
CA ALA A 28 -16.31 -8.37 7.44
C ALA A 28 -16.12 -7.30 6.36
N CYS A 29 -16.05 -6.04 6.77
CA CYS A 29 -15.53 -4.95 5.95
C CYS A 29 -14.67 -4.03 6.81
N ILE A 30 -13.73 -3.33 6.18
CA ILE A 30 -12.96 -2.25 6.80
C ILE A 30 -13.25 -0.98 6.00
N HIS A 31 -13.86 -0.01 6.66
CA HIS A 31 -14.02 1.34 6.14
C HIS A 31 -12.77 2.14 6.51
N THR A 32 -11.79 2.16 5.62
CA THR A 32 -10.42 2.65 5.87
C THR A 32 -10.39 4.03 6.48
N PHE A 33 -11.31 4.90 6.06
CA PHE A 33 -11.34 6.30 6.47
C PHE A 33 -12.23 6.58 7.69
N GLU A 34 -13.04 5.62 8.13
CA GLU A 34 -14.09 5.82 9.14
C GLU A 34 -13.93 4.91 10.35
N ASP A 35 -13.31 3.74 10.19
CA ASP A 35 -13.05 2.81 11.27
C ASP A 35 -11.94 3.34 12.18
N LYS A 36 -12.36 3.92 13.31
CA LYS A 36 -11.45 4.48 14.32
C LYS A 36 -10.50 3.44 14.92
N ALA A 37 -10.94 2.18 15.06
CA ALA A 37 -10.10 1.13 15.62
C ALA A 37 -9.01 0.74 14.62
N PHE A 38 -9.37 0.63 13.34
CA PHE A 38 -8.43 0.42 12.24
C PHE A 38 -7.44 1.59 12.13
N LEU A 39 -7.93 2.83 12.09
CA LEU A 39 -7.08 4.03 12.04
C LEU A 39 -6.13 4.12 13.24
N ALA A 40 -6.60 3.84 14.46
CA ALA A 40 -5.75 3.84 15.65
C ALA A 40 -4.71 2.70 15.63
N ARG A 41 -5.02 1.56 15.02
CA ARG A 41 -4.03 0.49 14.78
C ARG A 41 -3.00 0.94 13.74
N MET A 42 -3.45 1.48 12.61
CA MET A 42 -2.61 2.00 11.54
C MET A 42 -1.62 3.04 12.09
N MET A 43 -2.09 4.05 12.82
CA MET A 43 -1.24 5.07 13.43
C MET A 43 -0.18 4.50 14.39
N ARG A 44 -0.53 3.49 15.20
CA ARG A 44 0.44 2.81 16.06
C ARG A 44 1.49 2.04 15.25
N MET A 45 1.07 1.39 14.16
CA MET A 45 1.98 0.69 13.26
C MET A 45 2.88 1.67 12.52
N THR A 46 2.37 2.81 12.04
CA THR A 46 3.16 3.89 11.44
C THR A 46 4.23 4.37 12.42
N ALA A 47 3.84 4.68 13.66
CA ALA A 47 4.78 5.10 14.70
C ALA A 47 5.84 4.03 14.99
N ALA A 48 5.43 2.76 15.09
CA ALA A 48 6.36 1.64 15.29
C ALA A 48 7.33 1.50 14.12
N THR A 49 6.86 1.58 12.87
CA THR A 49 7.71 1.53 11.67
C THR A 49 8.74 2.65 11.66
N LEU A 50 8.34 3.88 12.01
CA LEU A 50 9.25 5.02 12.08
C LEU A 50 10.30 4.84 13.20
N VAL A 51 9.90 4.38 14.38
CA VAL A 51 10.82 4.13 15.51
C VAL A 51 11.79 3.01 15.18
N VAL A 52 11.31 1.88 14.69
CA VAL A 52 12.15 0.73 14.31
C VAL A 52 13.07 1.10 13.16
N GLY A 53 12.57 1.82 12.16
CA GLY A 53 13.38 2.33 11.05
C GLY A 53 14.46 3.30 11.53
N ALA A 54 14.15 4.21 12.45
CA ALA A 54 15.16 5.11 13.02
C ALA A 54 16.24 4.34 13.80
N ILE A 55 15.85 3.38 14.64
CA ILE A 55 16.79 2.54 15.39
C ILE A 55 17.66 1.72 14.44
N ALA A 56 17.06 1.10 13.41
CA ALA A 56 17.79 0.31 12.42
C ALA A 56 18.74 1.18 11.59
N GLY A 57 18.35 2.40 11.23
CA GLY A 57 19.20 3.36 10.52
C GLY A 57 20.39 3.81 11.37
N VAL A 58 20.18 4.09 12.66
CA VAL A 58 21.26 4.40 13.61
C VAL A 58 22.19 3.20 13.77
N ALA A 59 21.64 1.99 13.95
CA ALA A 59 22.44 0.77 14.06
C ALA A 59 23.26 0.51 12.79
N TRP A 60 22.67 0.70 11.61
CA TRP A 60 23.37 0.64 10.33
C TRP A 60 24.54 1.63 10.33
N PHE A 61 24.30 2.90 10.64
CA PHE A 61 25.35 3.93 10.66
C PHE A 61 26.48 3.61 11.65
N VAL A 62 26.15 3.25 12.90
CA VAL A 62 27.12 2.95 13.96
C VAL A 62 27.94 1.69 13.65
N SER A 63 27.38 0.71 12.93
CA SER A 63 28.08 -0.52 12.58
C SER A 63 29.19 -0.37 11.53
N GLY A 64 29.32 0.80 10.88
CA GLY A 64 30.26 0.99 9.77
C GLY A 64 29.86 0.26 8.49
N ALA A 65 28.66 -0.33 8.43
CA ALA A 65 28.16 -1.01 7.24
C ALA A 65 28.08 -0.11 5.98
N PRO A 66 27.89 1.23 6.04
CA PRO A 66 28.07 2.07 4.85
C PRO A 66 29.48 1.95 4.26
N ASP A 67 30.52 2.06 5.09
CA ASP A 67 31.91 1.94 4.66
C ASP A 67 32.22 0.53 4.10
N MET A 68 31.66 -0.51 4.70
CA MET A 68 31.79 -1.89 4.21
C MET A 68 31.16 -2.12 2.83
N LEU A 69 30.13 -1.35 2.48
CA LEU A 69 29.46 -1.37 1.18
C LEU A 69 30.08 -0.38 0.18
N GLY A 70 31.18 0.30 0.55
CA GLY A 70 31.80 1.36 -0.25
C GLY A 70 30.91 2.60 -0.40
N LEU A 71 29.89 2.74 0.45
CA LEU A 71 29.04 3.91 0.52
C LEU A 71 29.75 4.99 1.34
N PRO A 72 29.57 6.29 1.02
CA PRO A 72 30.23 7.37 1.76
C PRO A 72 29.84 7.33 3.25
N GLY A 73 30.83 7.23 4.14
CA GLY A 73 30.66 7.04 5.58
C GLY A 73 29.81 8.10 6.30
N SER A 74 29.50 9.23 5.64
CA SER A 74 28.41 10.12 6.05
C SER A 74 27.95 11.05 4.93
N GLU A 75 27.17 10.53 3.96
CA GLU A 75 26.43 11.35 2.97
C GLU A 75 25.75 12.57 3.60
N LEU A 76 25.10 12.37 4.75
CA LEU A 76 24.44 13.45 5.48
C LEU A 76 25.45 14.50 5.99
N ALA A 77 26.63 14.09 6.45
CA ALA A 77 27.63 15.04 6.92
C ALA A 77 28.31 15.78 5.75
N SER A 78 28.55 15.12 4.61
CA SER A 78 29.06 15.81 3.41
C SER A 78 28.06 16.84 2.90
N VAL A 79 26.76 16.50 2.93
CA VAL A 79 25.68 17.43 2.59
C VAL A 79 25.62 18.60 3.57
N LEU A 80 25.67 18.35 4.88
CA LEU A 80 25.66 19.39 5.91
C LEU A 80 26.90 20.30 5.89
N LYS A 81 28.06 19.78 5.47
CA LYS A 81 29.30 20.56 5.29
C LYS A 81 29.35 21.31 3.96
N GLY A 82 28.40 21.06 3.05
CA GLY A 82 28.33 21.72 1.75
C GLY A 82 29.35 21.21 0.73
N GLU A 83 29.86 19.99 0.91
CA GLU A 83 30.96 19.41 0.12
C GLU A 83 30.49 18.65 -1.14
N ASP A 84 29.21 18.74 -1.52
CA ASP A 84 28.69 18.03 -2.71
C ASP A 84 28.70 18.93 -3.97
N PRO A 85 29.45 18.59 -5.04
CA PRO A 85 29.61 19.43 -6.22
C PRO A 85 28.51 19.26 -7.28
N ARG A 86 27.46 18.45 -7.05
CA ARG A 86 26.52 18.02 -8.10
C ARG A 86 25.66 19.14 -8.70
N PHE A 87 25.30 20.17 -7.93
CA PHE A 87 24.42 21.25 -8.40
C PHE A 87 24.95 22.62 -7.95
N PRO A 88 25.57 23.41 -8.85
CA PRO A 88 26.25 24.65 -8.48
C PRO A 88 25.31 25.84 -8.18
N ALA A 89 23.99 25.69 -8.33
CA ALA A 89 23.04 26.79 -8.23
C ALA A 89 22.53 27.08 -6.81
N LEU A 90 22.44 26.05 -5.95
CA LEU A 90 21.93 26.15 -4.58
C LEU A 90 22.74 25.22 -3.65
N PRO A 91 22.74 25.46 -2.32
CA PRO A 91 23.49 24.62 -1.39
C PRO A 91 23.11 23.13 -1.51
N PRO A 92 24.06 22.19 -1.35
CA PRO A 92 23.80 20.75 -1.36
C PRO A 92 22.66 20.31 -0.44
N THR A 93 22.55 20.95 0.73
CA THR A 93 21.47 20.72 1.70
C THR A 93 20.09 20.93 1.08
N PHE A 94 19.90 22.01 0.31
CA PHE A 94 18.63 22.30 -0.34
C PHE A 94 18.21 21.18 -1.29
N TRP A 95 19.12 20.75 -2.17
CA TRP A 95 18.83 19.70 -3.15
C TRP A 95 18.55 18.35 -2.49
N TRP A 96 19.25 18.05 -1.40
CA TRP A 96 19.04 16.82 -0.64
C TRP A 96 17.64 16.77 -0.02
N PHE A 97 17.21 17.85 0.64
CA PHE A 97 15.85 17.93 1.19
C PHE A 97 14.77 17.98 0.10
N ALA A 98 15.01 18.71 -1.00
CA ALA A 98 14.10 18.75 -2.13
C ALA A 98 13.93 17.36 -2.77
N ALA A 99 15.03 16.64 -2.99
CA ALA A 99 15.00 15.27 -3.48
C ALA A 99 14.30 14.31 -2.52
N GLY A 100 14.50 14.48 -1.20
CA GLY A 100 13.77 13.73 -0.19
C GLY A 100 12.27 13.96 -0.25
N ALA A 101 11.84 15.22 -0.31
CA ALA A 101 10.43 15.58 -0.41
C ALA A 101 9.79 14.99 -1.69
N VAL A 102 10.45 15.18 -2.84
CA VAL A 102 10.02 14.60 -4.12
C VAL A 102 9.97 13.07 -4.03
N GLY A 103 10.98 12.44 -3.45
CA GLY A 103 11.05 11.00 -3.23
C GLY A 103 9.88 10.47 -2.41
N CYS A 104 9.49 11.16 -1.35
CA CYS A 104 8.32 10.80 -0.54
C CYS A 104 7.03 10.81 -1.37
N PHE A 105 6.72 11.92 -2.07
CA PHE A 105 5.50 11.99 -2.88
C PHE A 105 5.52 11.01 -4.06
N ALA A 106 6.66 10.88 -4.74
CA ALA A 106 6.84 9.93 -5.83
C ALA A 106 6.67 8.48 -5.35
N SER A 107 7.18 8.14 -4.16
CA SER A 107 7.04 6.79 -3.61
C SER A 107 5.58 6.41 -3.37
N LEU A 108 4.74 7.35 -2.89
CA LEU A 108 3.30 7.11 -2.71
C LEU A 108 2.56 7.00 -4.04
N ALA A 109 2.92 7.81 -5.04
CA ALA A 109 2.33 7.67 -6.38
C ALA A 109 2.70 6.31 -7.02
N VAL A 110 3.96 5.88 -6.86
CA VAL A 110 4.43 4.58 -7.35
C VAL A 110 3.81 3.43 -6.54
N HIS A 111 3.55 3.62 -5.26
CA HIS A 111 2.83 2.66 -4.41
C HIS A 111 1.46 2.33 -5.00
N GLU A 112 0.64 3.36 -5.27
CA GLU A 112 -0.67 3.16 -5.90
C GLU A 112 -0.56 2.58 -7.31
N LEU A 113 0.48 2.94 -8.07
CA LEU A 113 0.72 2.37 -9.39
C LEU A 113 1.01 0.86 -9.30
N VAL A 114 1.79 0.41 -8.31
CA VAL A 114 2.06 -1.01 -8.10
C VAL A 114 0.77 -1.75 -7.74
N HIS A 115 -0.06 -1.20 -6.84
CA HIS A 115 -1.40 -1.74 -6.58
C HIS A 115 -2.21 -1.87 -7.87
N ALA A 116 -2.30 -0.79 -8.65
CA ALA A 116 -3.04 -0.78 -9.92
C ALA A 116 -2.56 -1.84 -10.92
N ILE A 117 -1.24 -2.04 -11.04
CA ILE A 117 -0.65 -3.07 -11.90
C ILE A 117 -1.13 -4.46 -11.46
N PHE A 118 -1.09 -4.76 -10.16
CA PHE A 118 -1.50 -6.07 -9.64
C PHE A 118 -3.01 -6.26 -9.70
N PHE A 119 -3.81 -5.22 -9.39
CA PHE A 119 -5.26 -5.23 -9.59
C PHE A 119 -5.60 -5.56 -11.04
N LYS A 120 -4.92 -4.92 -12.00
CA LYS A 120 -5.12 -5.15 -13.43
C LYS A 120 -4.66 -6.53 -13.89
N ALA A 121 -3.55 -7.03 -13.34
CA ALA A 121 -2.99 -8.34 -13.69
C ALA A 121 -3.89 -9.50 -13.25
N PHE A 122 -4.60 -9.36 -12.12
CA PHE A 122 -5.52 -10.39 -11.62
C PHE A 122 -6.97 -10.19 -12.05
N ALA A 123 -7.34 -9.01 -12.54
CA ALA A 123 -8.69 -8.73 -13.00
C ALA A 123 -8.99 -9.32 -14.40
N PRO A 124 -10.27 -9.58 -14.73
CA PRO A 124 -10.68 -9.92 -16.08
C PRO A 124 -10.22 -8.87 -17.12
N ALA A 125 -9.98 -9.35 -18.35
CA ALA A 125 -9.63 -8.47 -19.47
C ALA A 125 -10.73 -7.40 -19.67
N GLY A 126 -10.32 -6.13 -19.71
CA GLY A 126 -11.23 -4.98 -19.87
C GLY A 126 -11.59 -4.24 -18.58
N THR A 127 -11.24 -4.75 -17.39
CA THR A 127 -11.48 -4.04 -16.12
C THR A 127 -10.81 -2.67 -16.10
N LYS A 128 -11.54 -1.63 -15.69
CA LYS A 128 -10.98 -0.29 -15.49
C LYS A 128 -10.48 -0.16 -14.04
N ILE A 129 -9.27 0.35 -13.88
CA ILE A 129 -8.72 0.72 -12.57
C ILE A 129 -9.00 2.20 -12.36
N THR A 130 -9.48 2.56 -11.17
CA THR A 130 -9.74 3.93 -10.76
C THR A 130 -8.70 4.36 -9.74
N PHE A 131 -8.24 5.60 -9.87
CA PHE A 131 -7.36 6.24 -8.89
C PHE A 131 -8.12 7.39 -8.23
N GLY A 132 -7.92 7.56 -6.93
CA GLY A 132 -8.52 8.64 -6.16
C GLY A 132 -7.60 9.13 -5.05
N ALA A 133 -8.07 10.18 -4.36
CA ALA A 133 -7.38 10.77 -3.23
C ALA A 133 -8.39 11.20 -2.18
N ASN A 134 -8.18 10.78 -0.94
CA ASN A 134 -8.88 11.30 0.22
C ASN A 134 -7.98 12.31 0.94
N TRP A 135 -8.11 13.59 0.59
CA TRP A 135 -7.30 14.67 1.15
C TRP A 135 -7.50 14.89 2.66
N LYS A 136 -8.67 14.53 3.21
CA LYS A 136 -8.91 14.62 4.66
C LYS A 136 -8.11 13.60 5.44
N ALA A 137 -7.90 12.42 4.84
CA ALA A 137 -7.09 11.35 5.41
C ALA A 137 -5.64 11.34 4.89
N GLY A 138 -5.31 12.18 3.91
CA GLY A 138 -3.98 12.25 3.30
C GLY A 138 -3.59 11.00 2.51
N MET A 139 -4.55 10.24 1.98
CA MET A 139 -4.28 8.96 1.31
C MET A 139 -4.66 9.00 -0.17
N LEU A 140 -3.78 8.45 -1.01
CA LEU A 140 -4.09 8.06 -2.38
C LEU A 140 -4.63 6.63 -2.36
N TYR A 141 -5.39 6.25 -3.39
CA TYR A 141 -5.82 4.87 -3.54
C TYR A 141 -5.97 4.53 -5.02
N ALA A 142 -5.66 3.28 -5.38
CA ALA A 142 -6.07 2.63 -6.61
C ALA A 142 -7.04 1.50 -6.29
N CYS A 143 -8.16 1.41 -7.01
CA CYS A 143 -9.13 0.34 -6.81
C CYS A 143 -9.70 -0.18 -8.14
N ALA A 144 -10.26 -1.39 -8.08
CA ALA A 144 -10.98 -2.01 -9.19
C ALA A 144 -12.39 -2.39 -8.69
N GLU A 145 -13.34 -1.48 -8.86
CA GLU A 145 -14.71 -1.73 -8.43
C GLU A 145 -15.29 -3.00 -9.08
N ASP A 146 -16.08 -3.72 -8.29
CA ASP A 146 -16.81 -4.93 -8.71
C ASP A 146 -15.93 -6.11 -9.15
N VAL A 147 -14.64 -6.11 -8.79
CA VAL A 147 -13.75 -7.26 -8.99
C VAL A 147 -13.57 -8.04 -7.69
N VAL A 148 -13.79 -9.35 -7.79
CA VAL A 148 -13.57 -10.29 -6.69
C VAL A 148 -12.20 -10.92 -6.85
N TYR A 149 -11.31 -10.66 -5.91
CA TYR A 149 -9.98 -11.25 -5.84
C TYR A 149 -9.98 -12.41 -4.86
N THR A 150 -9.30 -13.51 -5.19
CA THR A 150 -9.03 -14.58 -4.22
C THR A 150 -8.12 -14.05 -3.10
N ARG A 151 -8.16 -14.70 -1.94
CA ARG A 151 -7.30 -14.39 -0.79
C ARG A 151 -5.83 -14.25 -1.19
N GLY A 152 -5.31 -15.18 -1.99
CA GLY A 152 -3.91 -15.16 -2.43
C GLY A 152 -3.60 -13.97 -3.35
N GLN A 153 -4.49 -13.64 -4.28
CA GLN A 153 -4.33 -12.49 -5.17
C GLN A 153 -4.36 -11.18 -4.38
N TYR A 154 -5.29 -11.03 -3.43
CA TYR A 154 -5.41 -9.81 -2.65
C TYR A 154 -4.25 -9.63 -1.67
N LEU A 155 -3.74 -10.71 -1.06
CA LEU A 155 -2.48 -10.67 -0.29
C LEU A 155 -1.31 -10.20 -1.15
N ALA A 156 -1.21 -10.69 -2.40
CA ALA A 156 -0.17 -10.26 -3.32
C ALA A 156 -0.30 -8.79 -3.71
N ILE A 157 -1.53 -8.32 -3.98
CA ILE A 157 -1.82 -6.89 -4.24
C ILE A 157 -1.38 -6.06 -3.03
N ALA A 158 -1.92 -6.33 -1.84
CA ALA A 158 -1.67 -5.57 -0.63
C ALA A 158 -0.17 -5.50 -0.25
N LEU A 159 0.58 -6.60 -0.45
CA LEU A 159 2.00 -6.64 -0.08
C LEU A 159 2.95 -6.16 -1.19
N ALA A 160 2.50 -6.08 -2.45
CA ALA A 160 3.38 -5.77 -3.57
C ALA A 160 4.12 -4.43 -3.40
N PRO A 161 3.48 -3.31 -3.02
CA PRO A 161 4.21 -2.05 -2.86
C PRO A 161 5.24 -2.08 -1.74
N THR A 162 4.93 -2.75 -0.62
CA THR A 162 5.85 -2.91 0.52
C THR A 162 7.21 -3.44 0.06
N PHE A 163 7.23 -4.42 -0.85
CA PHE A 163 8.46 -4.99 -1.36
C PHE A 163 9.00 -4.23 -2.59
N ALA A 164 8.17 -4.04 -3.61
CA ALA A 164 8.62 -3.51 -4.90
C ALA A 164 9.15 -2.07 -4.79
N VAL A 165 8.39 -1.18 -4.14
CA VAL A 165 8.76 0.24 -4.03
C VAL A 165 9.92 0.43 -3.07
N THR A 166 9.91 -0.25 -1.93
CA THR A 166 11.00 -0.18 -0.94
C THR A 166 12.32 -0.67 -1.53
N LEU A 167 12.33 -1.81 -2.22
CA LEU A 167 13.55 -2.33 -2.86
C LEU A 167 14.02 -1.41 -3.99
N LEU A 168 13.11 -0.85 -4.78
CA LEU A 168 13.43 0.12 -5.82
C LEU A 168 14.08 1.38 -5.23
N LEU A 169 13.52 1.94 -4.16
CA LEU A 169 14.08 3.12 -3.49
C LEU A 169 15.51 2.86 -3.00
N LEU A 170 15.73 1.74 -2.31
CA LEU A 170 17.06 1.37 -1.82
C LEU A 170 18.06 1.20 -2.98
N ALA A 171 17.65 0.52 -4.06
CA ALA A 171 18.50 0.34 -5.24
C ALA A 171 18.84 1.68 -5.92
N LEU A 172 17.86 2.58 -6.06
CA LEU A 172 18.09 3.93 -6.59
C LEU A 172 19.02 4.75 -5.68
N GLY A 173 18.93 4.60 -4.37
CA GLY A 173 19.84 5.21 -3.40
C GLY A 173 21.28 4.80 -3.62
N VAL A 174 21.53 3.50 -3.78
CA VAL A 174 22.86 2.97 -4.08
C VAL A 174 23.38 3.50 -5.41
N VAL A 175 22.59 3.42 -6.48
CA VAL A 175 23.01 3.83 -7.84
C VAL A 175 23.23 5.33 -7.96
N SER A 176 22.42 6.15 -7.27
CA SER A 176 22.56 7.61 -7.25
C SER A 176 23.63 8.11 -6.27
N GLY A 177 24.17 7.23 -5.42
CA GLY A 177 25.08 7.61 -4.34
C GLY A 177 24.42 8.44 -3.25
N TRP A 178 23.10 8.33 -3.07
CA TRP A 178 22.32 8.89 -1.96
C TRP A 178 21.62 7.81 -1.12
N PRO A 179 22.37 6.82 -0.59
CA PRO A 179 21.80 5.69 0.16
C PRO A 179 21.08 6.09 1.46
N VAL A 180 21.55 7.13 2.16
CA VAL A 180 20.94 7.60 3.41
C VAL A 180 19.59 8.26 3.12
N LEU A 181 19.53 9.13 2.11
CA LEU A 181 18.27 9.76 1.70
C LEU A 181 17.26 8.70 1.26
N ALA A 182 17.69 7.75 0.42
CA ALA A 182 16.83 6.67 -0.06
C ALA A 182 16.34 5.78 1.08
N TYR A 183 17.18 5.49 2.09
CA TYR A 183 16.76 4.76 3.28
C TYR A 183 15.68 5.51 4.06
N ILE A 184 15.85 6.82 4.27
CA ILE A 184 14.85 7.66 4.96
C ILE A 184 13.53 7.63 4.20
N VAL A 185 13.56 7.83 2.88
CA VAL A 185 12.36 7.78 2.02
C VAL A 185 11.74 6.38 2.05
N ALA A 186 12.53 5.32 2.07
CA ALA A 186 12.05 3.94 2.17
C ALA A 186 11.33 3.66 3.50
N VAL A 187 11.86 4.15 4.63
CA VAL A 187 11.21 4.04 5.94
C VAL A 187 9.89 4.84 5.97
N LEU A 188 9.87 6.03 5.39
CA LEU A 188 8.65 6.85 5.26
C LEU A 188 7.61 6.16 4.37
N HIS A 189 8.01 5.58 3.24
CA HIS A 189 7.15 4.76 2.38
C HIS A 189 6.55 3.57 3.14
N LEU A 190 7.38 2.81 3.87
CA LEU A 190 6.91 1.67 4.68
C LEU A 190 5.90 2.10 5.75
N SER A 191 6.04 3.31 6.31
CA SER A 191 5.08 3.84 7.27
C SER A 191 3.69 4.07 6.64
N GLY A 192 3.65 4.40 5.33
CA GLY A 192 2.43 4.50 4.53
C GLY A 192 1.81 3.15 4.16
N CYS A 193 2.60 2.07 4.11
CA CYS A 193 2.11 0.72 3.80
C CYS A 193 1.30 0.07 4.95
N THR A 194 1.20 0.73 6.10
CA THR A 194 0.60 0.14 7.31
C THR A 194 -0.91 -0.10 7.21
N GLY A 195 -1.61 0.60 6.30
CA GLY A 195 -2.99 0.30 5.94
C GLY A 195 -3.12 -1.07 5.28
N ASP A 196 -2.29 -1.35 4.28
CA ASP A 196 -2.25 -2.65 3.59
C ASP A 196 -1.94 -3.79 4.54
N TRP A 197 -0.99 -3.58 5.46
CA TRP A 197 -0.66 -4.55 6.50
C TRP A 197 -1.85 -4.83 7.42
N GLY A 198 -2.70 -3.84 7.64
CA GLY A 198 -3.96 -3.98 8.36
C GLY A 198 -4.93 -4.93 7.65
N TYR A 199 -5.08 -4.81 6.32
CA TYR A 199 -5.88 -5.74 5.53
C TYR A 199 -5.31 -7.15 5.56
N VAL A 200 -3.99 -7.27 5.36
CA VAL A 200 -3.28 -8.55 5.46
C VAL A 200 -3.50 -9.18 6.83
N ALA A 201 -3.38 -8.41 7.92
CA ALA A 201 -3.60 -8.91 9.27
C ALA A 201 -5.04 -9.38 9.49
N ALA A 202 -6.04 -8.65 8.98
CA ALA A 202 -7.45 -9.06 9.05
C ALA A 202 -7.68 -10.40 8.33
N MET A 203 -7.11 -10.56 7.14
CA MET A 203 -7.17 -11.80 6.39
C MET A 203 -6.49 -12.94 7.15
N LEU A 204 -5.27 -12.74 7.65
CA LEU A 204 -4.52 -13.75 8.40
C LEU A 204 -5.22 -14.17 9.71
N ALA A 205 -5.93 -13.25 10.35
CA ALA A 205 -6.67 -13.52 11.59
C ALA A 205 -7.94 -14.36 11.38
N ASP A 206 -8.54 -14.32 10.18
CA ASP A 206 -9.77 -15.07 9.88
C ASP A 206 -9.62 -15.92 8.61
N ALA A 207 -9.47 -17.23 8.81
CA ALA A 207 -9.34 -18.20 7.73
C ALA A 207 -10.61 -18.33 6.86
N ARG A 208 -11.76 -17.86 7.34
CA ARG A 208 -13.03 -17.87 6.57
C ARG A 208 -13.02 -16.84 5.44
N ILE A 209 -12.11 -15.86 5.49
CA ILE A 209 -11.92 -14.88 4.43
C ILE A 209 -11.22 -15.56 3.26
N THR A 210 -11.98 -15.90 2.22
CA THR A 210 -11.48 -16.56 1.01
C THR A 210 -11.35 -15.61 -0.17
N HIS A 211 -12.08 -14.48 -0.16
CA HIS A 211 -12.05 -13.48 -1.24
C HIS A 211 -12.16 -12.06 -0.70
N CYS A 212 -11.78 -11.09 -1.53
CA CYS A 212 -11.83 -9.66 -1.20
C CYS A 212 -12.38 -8.86 -2.39
N ILE A 213 -13.12 -7.81 -2.09
CA ILE A 213 -13.48 -6.76 -3.06
C ILE A 213 -12.88 -5.46 -2.56
N ASP A 214 -12.09 -4.82 -3.43
CA ASP A 214 -11.53 -3.51 -3.18
C ASP A 214 -12.54 -2.42 -3.58
N ARG A 215 -12.77 -1.46 -2.69
CA ARG A 215 -13.72 -0.37 -2.86
C ARG A 215 -13.00 0.95 -2.67
N ASP A 216 -13.55 2.01 -3.26
CA ASP A 216 -13.07 3.38 -3.08
C ASP A 216 -13.04 3.85 -1.62
N TRP A 217 -13.83 3.23 -0.73
CA TRP A 217 -13.86 3.51 0.71
C TRP A 217 -13.08 2.51 1.58
N GLY A 218 -12.60 1.40 1.03
CA GLY A 218 -11.92 0.34 1.77
C GLY A 218 -12.12 -1.06 1.21
N VAL A 219 -12.28 -2.07 2.08
CA VAL A 219 -12.23 -3.48 1.65
C VAL A 219 -13.39 -4.26 2.22
N GLU A 220 -14.06 -5.04 1.38
CA GLU A 220 -15.00 -6.08 1.79
C GLU A 220 -14.32 -7.45 1.78
N PHE A 221 -14.44 -8.18 2.87
CA PHE A 221 -13.93 -9.54 3.02
C PHE A 221 -15.07 -10.54 2.89
N LEU A 222 -14.91 -11.51 1.99
CA LEU A 222 -15.91 -12.51 1.66
C LEU A 222 -15.44 -13.91 2.05
N GLY A 223 -16.41 -14.78 2.31
CA GLY A 223 -16.21 -16.19 2.60
C GLY A 223 -17.37 -17.02 2.10
N ASP A 224 -17.25 -18.34 2.24
CA ASP A 224 -18.27 -19.27 1.77
C ASP A 224 -19.56 -19.13 2.60
N GLY A 225 -20.70 -19.13 1.92
CA GLY A 225 -22.01 -19.09 2.54
C GLY A 225 -23.06 -18.43 1.65
N GLU A 226 -24.33 -18.67 1.96
CA GLU A 226 -25.40 -17.92 1.31
C GLU A 226 -25.29 -16.44 1.71
N PRO A 227 -25.46 -15.50 0.76
CA PRO A 227 -25.59 -14.09 1.09
C PRO A 227 -26.68 -13.97 2.15
N ASP A 228 -26.49 -13.11 3.16
CA ASP A 228 -27.59 -12.79 4.07
C ASP A 228 -28.73 -12.26 3.20
N GLN A 229 -29.75 -13.10 2.96
CA GLN A 229 -31.05 -12.61 2.53
C GLN A 229 -31.39 -11.58 3.60
N ALA A 230 -31.62 -10.33 3.18
CA ALA A 230 -32.15 -9.32 4.08
C ALA A 230 -33.24 -10.01 4.89
N ARG A 231 -33.05 -10.14 6.21
CA ARG A 231 -34.13 -10.58 7.09
C ARG A 231 -35.29 -9.69 6.68
N GLY A 232 -36.31 -10.31 6.09
CA GLY A 232 -37.54 -9.61 5.77
C GLY A 232 -37.89 -8.84 7.03
N GLU A 233 -38.08 -7.53 6.87
CA GLU A 233 -38.93 -6.78 7.76
C GLU A 233 -40.33 -7.38 7.62
N ASP A 234 -40.54 -8.54 8.25
CA ASP A 234 -41.82 -9.17 8.48
C ASP A 234 -41.96 -9.25 10.00
N LEU A 235 -42.39 -8.13 10.59
CA LEU A 235 -43.57 -7.97 11.46
C LEU A 235 -43.53 -6.62 12.20
#